data_AF-A0A920BL31-F1
#
_entry.id   AF-A0A920BL31-F1
#
_cell.length_a   1.000
_cell.length_b   1.000
_cell.length_c   1.000
_cell.angle_alpha   90.00
_cell.angle_beta   90.00
_cell.angle_gamma   90.00
#
_symmetry.space_group_name_H-M   'P 1'
#
loop_
_entity.id
_entity.type
_entity.pdbx_description
1 polymer ?
#
loop_
_entity_poly.entity_id
_entity_poly.type
_entity_poly.pdbx_seq_one_letter_code
_entity_poly.pdbx_strand_id
1 'polypeptide(L)'
;MPLVALSPGAPHRVRGLSGLPGEMLTNALNDEILLQGDGQVRALIVSGGNPVQAWPDQHKTLKALSDLELLVVIDHRMTATAQLADFVIAPRLQLEREDVPNVMDRRFPAVYTNYAERVIYTDDDVL
;
A
#
# COMPACT_ATOMS: atom_id res chain seq x y z
N MET A 1 8.22 15.79 30.64
CA MET A 1 8.28 16.54 29.37
C MET A 1 6.87 16.57 28.82
N PRO A 2 6.29 17.73 28.48
CA PRO A 2 4.97 17.76 27.86
C PRO A 2 5.08 17.10 26.48
N LEU A 3 4.11 16.25 26.13
CA LEU A 3 3.97 15.69 24.79
C LEU A 3 3.91 16.87 23.82
N VAL A 4 4.93 17.06 22.99
CA VAL A 4 4.81 17.91 21.81
C VAL A 4 3.65 17.33 21.01
N ALA A 5 2.56 18.09 20.86
CA ALA A 5 1.51 17.74 19.93
C ALA A 5 2.19 17.70 18.55
N LEU A 6 2.51 16.49 18.09
CA LEU A 6 2.96 16.25 16.73
C LEU A 6 1.92 16.91 15.82
N SER A 7 2.35 17.84 14.95
CA SER A 7 1.42 18.50 14.04
C SER A 7 0.58 17.45 13.32
N PRO A 8 -0.75 17.60 13.26
CA PRO A 8 -1.59 16.60 12.60
C PRO A 8 -1.15 16.44 11.15
N GLY A 9 -1.14 15.19 10.68
CA GLY A 9 -0.87 14.82 9.30
C GLY A 9 -2.00 15.21 8.34
N ALA A 10 -2.08 14.54 7.20
CA ALA A 10 -3.09 14.85 6.20
C ALA A 10 -4.51 14.78 6.80
N PRO A 11 -5.36 15.80 6.57
CA PRO A 11 -6.73 15.79 7.06
C PRO A 11 -7.58 14.79 6.27
N HIS A 12 -8.48 14.11 6.97
CA HIS A 12 -9.50 13.25 6.37
C HIS A 12 -10.81 14.04 6.18
N ARG A 13 -11.34 14.03 4.95
CA ARG A 13 -12.47 14.86 4.52
C ARG A 13 -13.84 14.47 5.10
N VAL A 14 -14.00 13.25 5.65
CA VAL A 14 -15.32 12.75 6.08
C VAL A 14 -15.54 12.80 7.59
N ARG A 15 -14.53 12.40 8.39
CA ARG A 15 -14.74 12.11 9.83
C ARG A 15 -14.06 13.09 10.79
N GLY A 16 -13.50 14.19 10.27
CA GLY A 16 -12.73 15.13 11.10
C GLY A 16 -11.48 14.50 11.73
N LEU A 17 -10.94 13.47 11.09
CA LEU A 17 -9.71 12.78 11.53
C LEU A 17 -8.49 13.39 10.83
N SER A 18 -7.30 13.15 11.37
CA SER A 18 -6.04 13.49 10.71
C SER A 18 -5.02 12.38 10.91
N GLY A 19 -4.12 12.23 9.95
CA GLY A 19 -3.01 11.28 10.04
C GLY A 19 -1.96 11.70 11.07
N LEU A 20 -0.95 10.84 11.24
CA LEU A 20 0.32 11.25 11.86
C LEU A 20 1.11 12.14 10.90
N PRO A 21 2.10 12.93 11.38
CA PRO A 21 2.94 13.73 10.49
C PRO A 21 3.51 12.91 9.32
N GLY A 22 3.21 13.33 8.09
CA GLY A 22 3.65 12.63 6.87
C GLY A 22 2.84 11.41 6.46
N GLU A 23 1.82 11.02 7.24
CA GLU A 23 1.01 9.82 7.01
C GLU A 23 -0.43 10.17 6.61
N MET A 24 -1.08 9.24 5.91
CA MET A 24 -2.50 9.29 5.55
C MET A 24 -3.26 8.10 6.17
N LEU A 25 -4.56 8.27 6.37
CA LEU A 25 -5.40 7.28 7.05
C LEU A 25 -5.86 6.17 6.10
N THR A 26 -5.03 5.14 5.95
CA THR A 26 -5.34 3.97 5.10
C THR A 26 -6.65 3.29 5.51
N ASN A 27 -6.95 3.20 6.81
CA ASN A 27 -8.19 2.61 7.33
C ASN A 27 -9.46 3.41 6.99
N ALA A 28 -9.32 4.67 6.56
CA ALA A 28 -10.40 5.55 6.15
C ALA A 28 -10.36 5.88 4.65
N LEU A 29 -9.45 5.28 3.88
CA LEU A 29 -9.27 5.56 2.45
C LEU A 29 -10.54 5.23 1.64
N ASN A 30 -11.32 4.24 2.05
CA ASN A 30 -12.64 3.95 1.47
C ASN A 30 -13.56 5.18 1.44
N ASP A 31 -13.54 6.01 2.48
CA ASP A 31 -14.32 7.24 2.53
C ASP A 31 -13.80 8.30 1.56
N GLU A 32 -12.48 8.39 1.40
CA GLU A 32 -11.83 9.34 0.49
C GLU A 32 -12.05 8.99 -0.99
N ILE A 33 -12.16 7.69 -1.30
CA ILE A 33 -12.51 7.21 -2.63
C ILE A 33 -13.98 7.53 -2.95
N LEU A 34 -14.89 7.21 -2.03
CA LEU A 34 -16.33 7.35 -2.25
C LEU A 34 -16.85 8.80 -2.10
N LEU A 35 -16.08 9.69 -1.45
CA LEU A 35 -16.48 11.09 -1.30
C LEU A 35 -16.17 11.89 -2.56
N GLN A 36 -17.23 12.16 -3.33
CA GLN A 36 -17.18 12.99 -4.53
C GLN A 36 -16.76 14.44 -4.25
N GLY A 37 -16.13 15.05 -5.26
CA GLY A 37 -15.74 16.46 -5.26
C GLY A 37 -14.24 16.67 -5.29
N ASP A 38 -13.82 17.89 -4.98
CA ASP A 38 -12.40 18.26 -5.01
C ASP A 38 -11.61 17.41 -4.01
N GLY A 39 -10.47 16.88 -4.47
CA GLY A 39 -9.63 15.96 -3.71
C GLY A 39 -10.11 14.50 -3.61
N GLN A 40 -11.13 14.07 -4.40
CA GLN A 40 -11.55 12.67 -4.45
C GLN A 40 -10.41 11.76 -4.93
N VAL A 41 -10.21 10.63 -4.24
CA VAL A 41 -9.25 9.61 -4.66
C VAL A 41 -9.89 8.77 -5.77
N ARG A 42 -9.40 8.95 -7.00
CA ARG A 42 -9.93 8.26 -8.20
C ARG A 42 -9.02 7.13 -8.70
N ALA A 43 -7.78 7.08 -8.23
CA ALA A 43 -6.82 6.06 -8.61
C ALA A 43 -6.08 5.51 -7.38
N LEU A 44 -5.78 4.22 -7.39
CA LEU A 44 -5.02 3.56 -6.34
C LEU A 44 -4.00 2.58 -6.95
N ILE A 45 -2.76 2.67 -6.48
CA ILE A 45 -1.72 1.68 -6.76
C ILE A 45 -1.50 0.89 -5.48
N VAL A 46 -1.74 -0.41 -5.53
CA VAL A 46 -1.54 -1.35 -4.43
C VAL A 46 -0.26 -2.14 -4.69
N SER A 47 0.76 -1.95 -3.87
CA SER A 47 2.02 -2.69 -4.00
C SER A 47 2.17 -3.68 -2.85
N GLY A 48 2.08 -4.99 -3.16
CA GLY A 48 2.22 -6.08 -2.19
C GLY A 48 1.13 -6.11 -1.11
N GLY A 49 -0.03 -5.51 -1.36
CA GLY A 49 -1.14 -5.41 -0.41
C GLY A 49 -2.42 -6.09 -0.92
N ASN A 50 -3.30 -6.46 0.00
CA ASN A 50 -4.63 -6.99 -0.31
C ASN A 50 -5.74 -6.22 0.45
N PRO A 51 -6.03 -4.94 0.11
CA PRO A 51 -7.07 -4.12 0.70
C PRO A 51 -8.40 -4.83 0.97
N VAL A 52 -8.91 -5.64 0.05
CA VAL A 52 -10.18 -6.38 0.22
C VAL A 52 -10.18 -7.26 1.48
N GLN A 53 -9.02 -7.79 1.88
CA GLN A 53 -8.87 -8.58 3.11
C GLN A 53 -8.29 -7.78 4.28
N ALA A 54 -7.48 -6.76 4.01
CA ALA A 54 -6.71 -6.04 5.03
C ALA A 54 -7.46 -4.84 5.63
N TRP A 55 -8.36 -4.20 4.87
CA TRP A 55 -9.06 -3.01 5.33
C TRP A 55 -10.30 -3.33 6.15
N PRO A 56 -10.68 -2.45 7.10
CA PRO A 56 -11.93 -2.61 7.83
C PRO A 56 -13.12 -2.42 6.90
N ASP A 57 -14.21 -3.16 7.17
CA ASP A 57 -15.43 -3.16 6.36
C ASP A 57 -15.18 -3.59 4.90
N GLN A 58 -15.17 -4.91 4.69
CA GLN A 58 -14.93 -5.51 3.38
C GLN A 58 -15.98 -5.09 2.35
N HIS A 59 -17.25 -4.94 2.74
CA HIS A 59 -18.31 -4.52 1.81
C HIS A 59 -18.06 -3.11 1.29
N LYS A 60 -17.69 -2.18 2.18
CA LYS A 60 -17.31 -0.83 1.79
C LYS A 60 -16.04 -0.80 0.96
N THR A 61 -15.08 -1.66 1.26
CA THR A 61 -13.85 -1.80 0.49
C THR A 61 -14.12 -2.25 -0.94
N LEU A 62 -14.94 -3.29 -1.14
CA LEU A 62 -15.35 -3.73 -2.47
C LEU A 62 -16.03 -2.60 -3.26
N LYS A 63 -16.92 -1.85 -2.61
CA LYS A 63 -17.58 -0.69 -3.23
C LYS A 63 -16.57 0.39 -3.63
N ALA A 64 -15.67 0.77 -2.72
CA ALA A 64 -14.69 1.81 -2.98
C ALA A 64 -13.74 1.42 -4.11
N LEU A 65 -13.19 0.19 -4.08
CA LEU A 65 -12.29 -0.27 -5.12
C LEU A 65 -12.97 -0.35 -6.51
N SER A 66 -14.26 -0.68 -6.56
CA SER A 66 -15.03 -0.70 -7.81
C SER A 66 -15.42 0.69 -8.34
N ASP A 67 -15.33 1.73 -7.51
CA ASP A 67 -15.63 3.13 -7.86
C ASP A 67 -14.38 3.89 -8.36
N LEU A 68 -13.19 3.29 -8.18
CA LEU A 68 -11.95 3.82 -8.74
C LEU A 68 -12.00 3.79 -10.27
N GLU A 69 -11.37 4.80 -10.88
CA GLU A 69 -11.16 4.85 -12.32
C GLU A 69 -9.89 4.13 -12.76
N LEU A 70 -8.99 3.89 -11.81
CA LEU A 70 -7.77 3.14 -12.03
C LEU A 70 -7.36 2.43 -10.74
N LEU A 71 -7.41 1.10 -10.76
CA LEU A 71 -6.82 0.23 -9.75
C LEU A 71 -5.68 -0.57 -10.37
N VAL A 72 -4.45 -0.28 -9.95
CA VAL A 72 -3.26 -1.06 -10.32
C VAL A 72 -2.82 -1.89 -9.13
N VAL A 73 -2.66 -3.20 -9.31
CA VAL A 73 -2.19 -4.10 -8.27
C VAL A 73 -0.87 -4.72 -8.69
N ILE A 74 0.18 -4.48 -7.90
CA ILE A 74 1.49 -5.09 -8.05
C ILE A 74 1.55 -6.24 -7.04
N ASP A 75 1.32 -7.45 -7.52
CA ASP A 75 1.31 -8.65 -6.68
C ASP A 75 1.72 -9.88 -7.50
N HIS A 76 2.34 -10.83 -6.81
CA HIS A 76 2.77 -12.12 -7.36
C HIS A 76 1.65 -13.17 -7.37
N ARG A 77 0.46 -12.79 -6.91
CA ARG A 77 -0.73 -13.62 -6.84
C ARG A 77 -1.96 -12.85 -7.31
N MET A 78 -2.88 -13.54 -7.97
CA MET A 78 -4.24 -13.04 -8.22
C MET A 78 -5.08 -13.01 -6.92
N THR A 79 -4.79 -12.06 -6.04
CA THR A 79 -5.51 -11.85 -4.76
C THR A 79 -6.93 -11.31 -4.97
N ALA A 80 -7.74 -11.28 -3.90
CA ALA A 80 -9.09 -10.72 -3.94
C ALA A 80 -9.11 -9.24 -4.38
N THR A 81 -8.04 -8.47 -4.08
CA THR A 81 -7.88 -7.10 -4.60
C THR A 81 -7.46 -7.12 -6.07
N ALA A 82 -6.51 -7.98 -6.45
CA ALA A 82 -6.04 -8.10 -7.83
C ALA A 82 -7.17 -8.47 -8.81
N GLN A 83 -8.15 -9.27 -8.38
CA GLN A 83 -9.32 -9.62 -9.18
C GLN A 83 -10.23 -8.43 -9.54
N LEU A 84 -10.10 -7.31 -8.83
CA LEU A 84 -10.82 -6.06 -9.10
C LEU A 84 -10.00 -5.06 -9.92
N ALA A 85 -8.72 -5.33 -10.15
CA ALA A 85 -7.79 -4.37 -10.72
C ALA A 85 -7.95 -4.24 -12.24
N ASP A 86 -7.75 -3.02 -12.75
CA ASP A 86 -7.64 -2.77 -14.19
C ASP A 86 -6.33 -3.35 -14.74
N PHE A 87 -5.27 -3.29 -13.94
CA PHE A 87 -3.96 -3.85 -14.27
C PHE A 87 -3.37 -4.60 -13.09
N VAL A 88 -2.89 -5.82 -13.38
CA VAL A 88 -2.08 -6.61 -12.44
C VAL A 88 -0.67 -6.70 -12.99
N ILE A 89 0.31 -6.27 -12.20
CA ILE A 89 1.73 -6.25 -12.55
C ILE A 89 2.46 -7.25 -11.65
N ALA A 90 3.10 -8.23 -12.28
CA ALA A 90 3.95 -9.20 -11.61
C ALA A 90 5.25 -8.56 -11.10
N PRO A 91 5.56 -8.57 -9.79
CA PRO A 91 6.86 -8.14 -9.29
C PRO A 91 7.88 -9.28 -9.26
N ARG A 92 9.18 -8.98 -9.35
CA ARG A 92 10.21 -9.96 -8.98
C ARG A 92 10.22 -10.21 -7.48
N LEU A 93 10.23 -11.48 -7.09
CA LEU A 93 10.24 -11.90 -5.70
C LEU A 93 11.65 -11.90 -5.09
N GLN A 94 11.70 -12.06 -3.77
CA GLN A 94 12.93 -12.02 -2.96
C GLN A 94 14.08 -12.91 -3.45
N LEU A 95 13.80 -14.04 -4.10
CA LEU A 95 14.84 -14.95 -4.62
C LEU A 95 15.29 -14.63 -6.05
N GLU A 96 14.56 -13.76 -6.75
CA GLU A 96 14.71 -13.50 -8.19
C GLU A 96 15.44 -12.19 -8.48
N ARG A 97 15.79 -11.43 -7.43
CA ARG A 97 16.48 -10.15 -7.53
C ARG A 97 17.57 -10.06 -6.47
N GLU A 98 18.60 -9.29 -6.78
CA GLU A 98 19.55 -8.85 -5.77
C GLU A 98 18.87 -7.83 -4.85
N ASP A 99 19.21 -7.84 -3.56
CA ASP A 99 18.60 -6.94 -2.60
C ASP A 99 19.53 -6.49 -1.48
N VAL A 100 19.27 -5.28 -1.00
CA VAL A 100 19.84 -4.71 0.23
C VAL A 100 18.68 -4.18 1.06
N PRO A 101 18.34 -4.80 2.20
CA PRO A 101 17.16 -4.45 2.99
C PRO A 101 17.40 -3.20 3.85
N ASN A 102 17.78 -2.09 3.20
CA ASN A 102 18.20 -0.82 3.80
C ASN A 102 17.24 -0.27 4.88
N VAL A 103 15.93 -0.51 4.72
CA VAL A 103 14.92 -0.07 5.69
C VAL A 103 15.03 -0.85 7.01
N MET A 104 15.28 -2.16 6.93
CA MET A 104 15.40 -3.02 8.11
C MET A 104 16.78 -2.95 8.73
N ASP A 105 17.86 -2.90 7.93
CA ASP A 105 19.24 -2.79 8.41
C ASP A 105 19.41 -1.61 9.38
N ARG A 106 18.77 -0.47 9.08
CA ARG A 106 18.77 0.75 9.93
C ARG A 106 18.14 0.57 11.31
N ARG A 107 17.35 -0.49 11.54
CA ARG A 107 16.67 -0.74 12.82
C ARG A 107 17.49 -1.59 13.78
N PHE A 108 18.62 -2.13 13.34
CA PHE A 108 19.49 -2.93 14.19
C PHE A 108 20.51 -2.08 14.94
N PRO A 109 20.92 -2.50 16.17
CA PRO A 109 21.83 -1.71 17.01
C PRO A 109 23.29 -1.73 16.52
N ALA A 110 23.67 -2.70 15.69
CA ALA A 110 25.00 -2.77 15.09
C ALA A 110 24.97 -2.20 13.68
N VAL A 111 26.07 -1.58 13.26
CA VAL A 111 26.24 -1.11 11.88
C VAL A 111 26.66 -2.29 11.02
N TYR A 112 25.76 -2.73 10.17
CA TYR A 112 26.03 -3.70 9.11
C TYR A 112 25.06 -3.47 7.97
N THR A 113 25.34 -4.09 6.82
CA THR A 113 24.38 -4.21 5.74
C THR A 113 24.36 -5.63 5.23
N ASN A 114 23.18 -6.14 4.92
CA ASN A 114 23.04 -7.43 4.26
C ASN A 114 22.95 -7.22 2.76
N TYR A 115 23.68 -8.03 2.02
CA TYR A 115 23.49 -8.16 0.58
C TYR A 115 23.00 -9.58 0.29
N ALA A 116 21.89 -9.68 -0.43
CA ALA A 116 21.36 -10.93 -0.91
C ALA A 116 21.56 -10.99 -2.43
N GLU A 117 22.37 -11.96 -2.88
CA GLU A 117 22.44 -12.29 -4.30
C GLU A 117 21.13 -12.95 -4.75
N ARG A 118 20.77 -12.72 -6.02
CA ARG A 118 19.71 -13.46 -6.68
C ARG A 118 20.06 -14.95 -6.72
N VAL A 119 19.11 -15.79 -6.34
CA VAL A 119 19.28 -17.26 -6.31
C VAL A 119 18.63 -17.92 -7.51
N ILE A 120 17.50 -17.38 -7.97
CA ILE A 120 16.71 -17.95 -9.07
C ILE A 120 16.80 -17.05 -10.28
N TYR A 121 17.07 -17.64 -11.44
CA TYR A 121 17.03 -16.93 -12.71
C TYR A 121 15.74 -17.22 -13.47
N THR A 122 14.87 -16.22 -13.54
CA THR A 122 13.64 -16.28 -14.35
C THR A 122 13.60 -15.14 -15.34
N ASP A 123 13.06 -15.39 -16.53
CA ASP A 123 12.71 -14.38 -17.53
C ASP A 123 11.19 -14.16 -17.58
N ASP A 124 10.43 -14.95 -16.81
CA ASP A 124 8.98 -14.89 -16.74
C ASP A 124 8.48 -13.89 -15.69
N ASP A 125 7.24 -13.43 -15.89
CA ASP A 125 6.47 -12.64 -14.94
C ASP A 125 5.65 -13.58 -14.02
N VAL A 126 5.75 -13.39 -12.70
CA VAL A 126 5.06 -14.21 -11.67
C VAL A 126 3.63 -13.70 -11.35
N LEU A 127 2.64 -14.61 -11.34
CA LEU A 127 1.23 -14.34 -10.99
C LEU A 127 0.58 -15.45 -10.14
#